data_AF-A0A8T4S9Z0-F1
#
_entry.id   AF-A0A8T4S9Z0-F1
#
_cell.length_a   1.000
_cell.length_b   1.000
_cell.length_c   1.000
_cell.angle_alpha   90.00
_cell.angle_beta   90.00
_cell.angle_gamma   90.00
#
_symmetry.space_group_name_H-M   'P 1'
#
loop_
_entity.id
_entity.type
_entity.pdbx_description
1 polymer ?
#
loop_
_entity_poly.entity_id
_entity_poly.type
_entity_poly.pdbx_seq_one_letter_code
_entity_poly.pdbx_strand_id
1 'polypeptide(L)'
;MITTNNKDIYEKIFAIQQQYPFPSNKYIQCLLLNLTRIPILLDSSFNLIGEPLHYLTNIIDSKTLKIFTPSMTAEEMSAAMPAEYKSRLPNVLAMIGASQLKKLDIITKARLKNSEYLTQELENLNISTPKIAEDRTHVFLRYTIRSRNNQETAAIFNKHQINLGLWFNNPLYPPAANMERLLYTRGSCRQAELASKQVINLPNHAKMTEEDLERVIQVIKKHKDKFM
;
A
#
# COMPACT_ATOMS: atom_id res chain seq x y z
N MET A 1 -2.05 12.01 9.66
CA MET A 1 -1.26 12.40 10.85
C MET A 1 -0.31 13.48 10.40
N ILE A 2 -0.36 14.66 11.01
CA ILE A 2 0.55 15.77 10.70
C ILE A 2 1.53 15.85 11.87
N THR A 3 2.82 15.84 11.58
CA THR A 3 3.88 16.07 12.58
C THR A 3 4.64 17.34 12.21
N THR A 4 5.11 18.06 13.22
CA THR A 4 5.89 19.29 13.02
C THR A 4 6.85 19.44 14.20
N ASN A 5 8.03 19.99 13.92
CA ASN A 5 9.00 20.44 14.92
C ASN A 5 8.87 21.96 15.18
N ASN A 6 7.96 22.65 14.50
CA ASN A 6 7.71 24.07 14.69
C ASN A 6 6.56 24.27 15.70
N LYS A 7 6.83 25.03 16.76
CA LYS A 7 5.89 25.25 17.87
C LYS A 7 4.61 25.99 17.44
N ASP A 8 4.73 27.04 16.63
CA ASP A 8 3.57 27.82 16.18
C ASP A 8 2.65 27.00 15.28
N ILE A 9 3.23 26.16 14.42
CA ILE A 9 2.48 25.21 13.59
C ILE A 9 1.82 24.16 14.48
N TYR A 10 2.51 23.66 15.51
CA TYR A 10 1.94 22.72 16.47
C TYR A 10 0.71 23.28 17.18
N GLU A 11 0.77 24.50 17.71
CA GLU A 11 -0.35 25.11 18.43
C GLU A 11 -1.58 25.28 17.52
N LYS A 12 -1.38 25.66 16.25
CA LYS A 12 -2.44 25.73 15.23
C LYS A 12 -3.04 24.37 14.92
N ILE A 13 -2.21 23.34 14.69
CA ILE A 13 -2.67 21.97 14.44
C ILE A 13 -3.45 21.45 15.65
N PHE A 14 -2.94 21.68 16.87
CA PHE A 14 -3.57 21.25 18.10
C PHE A 14 -4.95 21.89 18.26
N ALA A 15 -5.07 23.20 18.06
CA ALA A 15 -6.35 23.91 18.10
C ALA A 15 -7.37 23.35 17.09
N ILE A 16 -6.93 23.04 15.86
CA ILE A 16 -7.79 22.39 14.85
C ILE A 16 -8.20 20.99 15.31
N GLN A 17 -7.26 20.21 15.84
CA GLN A 17 -7.54 18.85 16.32
C GLN A 17 -8.57 18.85 17.44
N GLN A 18 -8.56 19.89 18.31
CA GLN A 18 -9.52 20.01 19.39
C GLN A 18 -10.97 20.22 18.91
N GLN A 19 -11.18 20.70 17.69
CA GLN A 19 -12.52 20.94 17.13
C GLN A 19 -13.25 19.66 16.69
N TYR A 20 -12.55 18.54 16.57
CA TYR A 20 -13.11 17.29 16.07
C TYR A 20 -13.27 16.25 17.18
N PRO A 21 -14.29 15.38 17.11
CA PRO A 21 -14.48 14.33 18.09
C PRO A 21 -13.48 13.18 17.89
N PHE A 22 -13.30 12.35 18.92
CA PHE A 22 -12.78 11.01 18.72
C PHE A 22 -13.82 10.15 17.98
N PRO A 23 -13.39 9.15 17.19
CA PRO A 23 -14.29 8.16 16.62
C PRO A 23 -15.05 7.40 17.71
N SER A 24 -16.20 6.83 17.36
CA SER A 24 -16.99 6.03 18.30
C SER A 24 -16.21 4.80 18.81
N ASN A 25 -16.50 4.37 20.05
CA ASN A 25 -15.86 3.17 20.62
C ASN A 25 -16.07 1.92 19.76
N LYS A 26 -17.25 1.79 19.15
CA LYS A 26 -17.56 0.71 18.21
C LYS A 26 -16.58 0.74 17.02
N TYR A 27 -16.39 1.91 16.41
CA TYR A 27 -15.46 2.06 15.29
C TYR A 27 -14.02 1.75 15.68
N ILE A 28 -13.58 2.21 16.87
CA ILE A 28 -12.24 1.90 17.39
C ILE A 28 -12.05 0.39 17.57
N GLN A 29 -13.05 -0.32 18.10
CA GLN A 29 -13.01 -1.78 18.23
C GLN A 29 -12.93 -2.48 16.87
N CYS A 30 -13.66 -2.01 15.86
CA CYS A 30 -13.59 -2.52 14.49
C CYS A 30 -12.17 -2.37 13.90
N LEU A 31 -11.54 -1.20 14.10
CA LEU A 31 -10.16 -0.95 13.67
C LEU A 31 -9.16 -1.88 14.37
N LEU A 32 -9.29 -2.06 15.69
CA LEU A 32 -8.41 -2.96 16.45
C LEU A 32 -8.56 -4.41 16.00
N LEU A 33 -9.77 -4.85 15.69
CA LEU A 33 -10.03 -6.19 15.16
C LEU A 33 -9.41 -6.38 13.77
N ASN A 34 -9.44 -5.36 12.91
CA ASN A 34 -8.74 -5.41 11.63
C ASN A 34 -7.22 -5.56 11.81
N LEU A 35 -6.63 -4.84 12.77
CA LEU A 35 -5.18 -4.89 13.04
C LEU A 35 -4.70 -6.24 13.57
N THR A 36 -5.56 -7.05 14.19
CA THR A 36 -5.21 -8.38 14.69
C THR A 36 -5.58 -9.49 13.69
N ARG A 37 -6.77 -9.42 13.10
CA ARG A 37 -7.31 -10.44 12.19
C ARG A 37 -6.51 -10.52 10.89
N ILE A 38 -6.22 -9.39 10.25
CA ILE A 38 -5.60 -9.38 8.92
C ILE A 38 -4.21 -10.05 8.97
N PRO A 39 -3.30 -9.70 9.90
CA PRO A 39 -2.02 -10.39 9.99
C PRO A 39 -2.13 -11.89 10.26
N ILE A 40 -3.14 -12.36 11.01
CA ILE A 40 -3.33 -13.78 11.30
C ILE A 40 -3.83 -14.54 10.07
N LEU A 41 -4.87 -14.02 9.42
CA LEU A 41 -5.50 -14.69 8.28
C LEU A 41 -4.67 -14.61 7.00
N LEU A 42 -3.85 -13.58 6.85
CA LEU A 42 -3.00 -13.40 5.66
C LEU A 42 -1.52 -13.70 5.95
N ASP A 43 -1.22 -14.37 7.08
CA ASP A 43 0.12 -14.90 7.28
C ASP A 43 0.37 -16.08 6.34
N SER A 44 1.57 -16.14 5.78
CA SER A 44 1.99 -17.20 4.87
C SER A 44 1.79 -18.60 5.42
N SER A 45 1.89 -18.78 6.75
CA SER A 45 1.67 -20.07 7.41
C SER A 45 0.22 -20.56 7.34
N PHE A 46 -0.74 -19.66 7.06
CA PHE A 46 -2.17 -19.99 7.01
C PHE A 46 -2.79 -19.80 5.63
N ASN A 47 -2.05 -19.36 4.60
CA ASN A 47 -2.61 -18.94 3.30
C ASN A 47 -3.65 -19.89 2.67
N LEU A 48 -3.49 -21.21 2.80
CA LEU A 48 -4.43 -22.21 2.25
C LEU A 48 -5.87 -22.05 2.78
N ILE A 49 -6.03 -21.67 4.05
CA ILE A 49 -7.33 -21.54 4.72
C ILE A 49 -7.62 -20.07 5.04
N GLY A 50 -6.59 -19.32 5.37
CA GLY A 50 -6.62 -17.94 5.82
C GLY A 50 -7.12 -16.97 4.75
N GLU A 51 -6.68 -17.07 3.49
CA GLU A 51 -7.19 -16.22 2.41
C GLU A 51 -8.68 -16.49 2.11
N PRO A 52 -9.12 -17.75 1.90
CA PRO A 52 -10.55 -18.06 1.76
C PRO A 52 -11.39 -17.59 2.95
N LEU A 53 -10.89 -17.78 4.18
CA LEU A 53 -11.59 -17.36 5.39
C LEU A 53 -11.65 -15.83 5.51
N HIS A 54 -10.58 -15.11 5.16
CA HIS A 54 -10.55 -13.66 5.09
C HIS A 54 -11.60 -13.14 4.10
N TYR A 55 -11.68 -13.74 2.92
CA TYR A 55 -12.67 -13.39 1.90
C TYR A 55 -14.10 -13.67 2.36
N LEU A 56 -14.37 -14.86 2.91
CA LEU A 56 -15.68 -15.25 3.42
C LEU A 56 -16.14 -14.31 4.56
N THR A 57 -15.26 -14.02 5.51
CA THR A 57 -15.57 -13.12 6.63
C THR A 57 -15.87 -11.70 6.16
N ASN A 58 -15.16 -11.19 5.13
CA ASN A 58 -15.49 -9.89 4.54
C ASN A 58 -16.85 -9.89 3.82
N ILE A 59 -17.23 -10.99 3.15
CA ILE A 59 -18.56 -11.12 2.52
C ILE A 59 -19.66 -11.10 3.59
N ILE A 60 -19.53 -11.90 4.65
CA ILE A 60 -20.52 -11.96 5.73
C ILE A 60 -20.65 -10.60 6.39
N ASP A 61 -19.51 -9.94 6.63
CA ASP A 61 -19.48 -8.65 7.30
C ASP A 61 -20.14 -7.53 6.49
N SER A 62 -19.84 -7.46 5.19
CA SER A 62 -20.43 -6.47 4.28
C SER A 62 -21.95 -6.58 4.15
N LYS A 63 -22.52 -7.78 4.36
CA LYS A 63 -23.96 -8.04 4.25
C LYS A 63 -24.71 -7.92 5.57
N THR A 64 -24.09 -8.28 6.69
CA THR A 64 -24.83 -8.54 7.94
C THR A 64 -24.28 -7.75 9.13
N LEU A 65 -22.98 -7.86 9.39
CA LEU A 65 -22.44 -7.55 10.71
C LEU A 65 -21.84 -6.14 10.83
N LYS A 66 -21.29 -5.57 9.75
CA LYS A 66 -20.61 -4.25 9.73
C LYS A 66 -19.61 -4.09 10.90
N ILE A 67 -18.92 -5.16 11.24
CA ILE A 67 -17.88 -5.30 12.27
C ILE A 67 -16.51 -4.88 11.71
N PHE A 68 -16.28 -4.95 10.40
CA PHE A 68 -15.03 -4.53 9.79
C PHE A 68 -15.17 -3.17 9.11
N THR A 69 -14.16 -2.34 9.31
CA THR A 69 -14.05 -1.08 8.59
C THR A 69 -13.43 -1.37 7.22
N PRO A 70 -14.08 -1.02 6.10
CA PRO A 70 -13.45 -1.12 4.79
C PRO A 70 -12.30 -0.13 4.68
N SER A 71 -11.30 -0.43 3.84
CA SER A 71 -10.19 0.50 3.59
C SER A 71 -10.63 1.80 2.91
N MET A 72 -11.78 1.79 2.22
CA MET A 72 -12.42 2.95 1.63
C MET A 72 -13.94 2.84 1.75
N THR A 73 -14.58 3.95 2.08
CA THR A 73 -16.03 4.11 2.15
C THR A 73 -16.67 4.19 0.76
N ALA A 74 -17.99 3.98 0.67
CA ALA A 74 -18.72 4.12 -0.58
C ALA A 74 -18.69 5.58 -1.09
N GLU A 75 -18.71 6.52 -0.17
CA GLU A 75 -18.56 7.95 -0.42
C GLU A 75 -17.21 8.26 -1.06
N GLU A 76 -16.10 7.77 -0.47
CA GLU A 76 -14.76 7.90 -1.06
C GLU A 76 -14.68 7.24 -2.44
N MET A 77 -15.32 6.07 -2.61
CA MET A 77 -15.41 5.39 -3.90
C MET A 77 -16.17 6.20 -4.97
N SER A 78 -17.00 7.16 -4.54
CA SER A 78 -17.73 8.09 -5.42
C SER A 78 -17.05 9.45 -5.58
N ALA A 79 -15.86 9.64 -5.00
CA ALA A 79 -15.19 10.95 -4.86
C ALA A 79 -15.99 11.98 -4.05
N ALA A 80 -16.75 11.53 -3.05
CA ALA A 80 -17.42 12.37 -2.07
C ALA A 80 -16.69 12.31 -0.71
N MET A 81 -16.76 13.39 0.06
CA MET A 81 -16.24 13.39 1.44
C MET A 81 -17.17 12.57 2.34
N PRO A 82 -16.68 11.54 3.05
CA PRO A 82 -17.49 10.78 4.00
C PRO A 82 -17.97 11.64 5.17
N ALA A 83 -19.13 11.31 5.73
CA ALA A 83 -19.68 12.01 6.89
C ALA A 83 -18.73 11.98 8.10
N GLU A 84 -18.08 10.83 8.35
CA GLU A 84 -17.17 10.63 9.48
C GLU A 84 -15.68 10.82 9.09
N TYR A 85 -15.38 11.74 8.17
CA TYR A 85 -14.00 11.98 7.70
C TYR A 85 -13.12 12.71 8.74
N LYS A 86 -13.69 13.66 9.47
CA LYS A 86 -12.95 14.54 10.38
C LYS A 86 -13.04 14.02 11.82
N SER A 87 -12.05 13.23 12.22
CA SER A 87 -11.96 12.67 13.57
C SER A 87 -10.53 12.67 14.09
N ARG A 88 -10.37 12.63 15.41
CA ARG A 88 -9.05 12.50 16.06
C ARG A 88 -8.51 11.08 15.92
N LEU A 89 -7.18 10.94 15.91
CA LEU A 89 -6.54 9.63 16.01
C LEU A 89 -6.85 9.01 17.40
N PRO A 90 -7.47 7.82 17.48
CA PRO A 90 -7.70 7.15 18.76
C PRO A 90 -6.40 6.92 19.54
N ASN A 91 -6.41 7.20 20.85
CA ASN A 91 -5.23 7.06 21.72
C ASN A 91 -4.62 5.65 21.66
N VAL A 92 -5.45 4.61 21.58
CA VAL A 92 -4.98 3.22 21.45
C VAL A 92 -4.18 2.99 20.16
N LEU A 93 -4.60 3.57 19.03
CA LEU A 93 -3.87 3.48 17.77
C LEU A 93 -2.59 4.31 17.81
N ALA A 94 -2.59 5.44 18.51
CA ALA A 94 -1.39 6.24 18.73
C ALA A 94 -0.34 5.45 19.55
N MET A 95 -0.75 4.74 20.60
CA MET A 95 0.13 3.87 21.38
C MET A 95 0.70 2.72 20.55
N ILE A 96 -0.13 2.06 19.75
CA ILE A 96 0.31 1.00 18.82
C ILE A 96 1.32 1.58 17.81
N GLY A 97 0.99 2.72 17.20
CA GLY A 97 1.87 3.41 16.25
C GLY A 97 3.21 3.79 16.84
N ALA A 98 3.24 4.35 18.05
CA ALA A 98 4.47 4.67 18.77
C ALA A 98 5.34 3.42 19.02
N SER A 99 4.72 2.27 19.31
CA SER A 99 5.43 1.00 19.42
C SER A 99 6.01 0.53 18.08
N GLN A 100 5.30 0.69 16.97
CA GLN A 100 5.80 0.35 15.63
C GLN A 100 6.95 1.27 15.18
N LEU A 101 6.92 2.56 15.54
CA LEU A 101 7.99 3.51 15.19
C LEU A 101 9.35 3.09 15.76
N LYS A 102 9.39 2.39 16.89
CA LYS A 102 10.64 1.82 17.44
C LYS A 102 11.31 0.80 16.51
N LYS A 103 10.57 0.24 15.54
CA LYS A 103 11.07 -0.73 14.56
C LYS A 103 11.44 -0.10 13.22
N LEU A 104 11.27 1.23 13.07
CA LEU A 104 11.38 1.92 11.79
C LEU A 104 12.77 1.73 11.15
N ASP A 105 13.84 1.85 11.92
CA ASP A 105 15.21 1.74 11.41
C ASP A 105 15.52 0.32 10.91
N ILE A 106 15.11 -0.70 11.67
CA ILE A 106 15.30 -2.11 11.29
C ILE A 106 14.52 -2.42 10.01
N ILE A 107 13.27 -1.96 9.92
CA ILE A 107 12.43 -2.15 8.73
C ILE A 107 13.04 -1.45 7.52
N THR A 108 13.50 -0.20 7.68
CA THR A 108 14.11 0.59 6.61
C THR A 108 15.41 -0.06 6.14
N LYS A 109 16.28 -0.48 7.06
CA LYS A 109 17.54 -1.16 6.72
C LYS A 109 17.31 -2.45 5.92
N ALA A 110 16.34 -3.27 6.32
CA ALA A 110 15.99 -4.48 5.58
C ALA A 110 15.45 -4.16 4.17
N ARG A 111 14.60 -3.14 4.03
CA ARG A 111 14.13 -2.68 2.71
C ARG A 111 15.26 -2.21 1.81
N LEU A 112 16.22 -1.46 2.35
CA LEU A 112 17.37 -0.97 1.59
C LEU A 112 18.20 -2.15 1.08
N LYS A 113 18.56 -3.11 1.95
CA LYS A 113 19.29 -4.33 1.55
C LYS A 113 18.56 -5.06 0.41
N ASN A 114 17.26 -5.27 0.55
CA ASN A 114 16.46 -5.96 -0.47
C ASN A 114 16.43 -5.16 -1.79
N SER A 115 16.31 -3.83 -1.70
CA SER A 115 16.26 -2.94 -2.87
C SER A 115 17.60 -2.89 -3.61
N GLU A 116 18.72 -2.91 -2.89
CA GLU A 116 20.07 -3.00 -3.47
C GLU A 116 20.23 -4.30 -4.26
N TYR A 117 19.86 -5.44 -3.68
CA TYR A 117 19.87 -6.74 -4.37
C TYR A 117 19.00 -6.73 -5.63
N LEU A 118 17.76 -6.25 -5.52
CA LEU A 118 16.85 -6.15 -6.67
C LEU A 118 17.41 -5.22 -7.74
N THR A 119 18.03 -4.09 -7.36
CA THR A 119 18.62 -3.13 -8.31
C THR A 119 19.73 -3.78 -9.11
N GLN A 120 20.69 -4.42 -8.43
CA GLN A 120 21.83 -5.08 -9.06
C GLN A 120 21.37 -6.19 -10.03
N GLU A 121 20.47 -7.07 -9.60
CA GLU A 121 19.99 -8.16 -10.45
C GLU A 121 19.19 -7.67 -11.66
N LEU A 122 18.40 -6.61 -11.53
CA LEU A 122 17.62 -6.05 -12.63
C LEU A 122 18.49 -5.30 -13.64
N GLU A 123 19.51 -4.57 -13.18
CA GLU A 123 20.48 -3.91 -14.03
C GLU A 123 21.28 -4.92 -14.87
N ASN A 124 21.69 -6.05 -14.28
CA ASN A 124 22.31 -7.16 -15.01
C ASN A 124 21.39 -7.75 -16.11
N LEU A 125 20.07 -7.58 -15.96
CA LEU A 125 19.08 -7.99 -16.95
C LEU A 125 18.73 -6.88 -17.95
N ASN A 126 19.36 -5.71 -17.88
CA ASN A 126 19.00 -4.52 -18.66
C ASN A 126 17.53 -4.11 -18.46
N ILE A 127 17.00 -4.24 -17.24
CA ILE A 127 15.65 -3.77 -16.87
C ILE A 127 15.78 -2.45 -16.12
N SER A 128 14.93 -1.49 -16.45
CA SER A 128 14.97 -0.16 -15.81
C SER A 128 14.61 -0.23 -14.31
N THR A 129 15.48 0.33 -13.47
CA THR A 129 15.35 0.39 -12.00
C THR A 129 14.92 1.78 -11.50
N PRO A 130 14.38 1.91 -10.27
CA PRO A 130 14.13 3.20 -9.65
C PRO A 130 15.45 3.99 -9.49
N LYS A 131 15.46 5.24 -9.94
CA LYS A 131 16.59 6.15 -9.74
C LYS A 131 16.42 6.97 -8.47
N ILE A 132 17.51 7.15 -7.73
CA ILE A 132 17.59 8.04 -6.56
C ILE A 132 18.23 9.35 -7.04
N ALA A 133 17.62 10.50 -6.74
CA ALA A 133 18.22 11.80 -7.04
C ALA A 133 19.39 12.10 -6.07
N GLU A 134 20.41 12.81 -6.54
CA GLU A 134 21.66 13.06 -5.80
C GLU A 134 21.45 13.80 -4.45
N ASP A 135 20.36 14.54 -4.32
CA ASP A 135 20.05 15.40 -3.17
C ASP A 135 19.19 14.72 -2.08
N ARG A 136 18.85 13.44 -2.24
CA ARG A 136 17.94 12.74 -1.31
C ARG A 136 18.23 11.25 -1.19
N THR A 137 17.76 10.67 -0.10
CA THR A 137 17.72 9.22 0.08
C THR A 137 16.33 8.68 -0.23
N HIS A 138 16.23 7.35 -0.37
CA HIS A 138 14.96 6.68 -0.62
C HIS A 138 14.78 5.52 0.34
N VAL A 139 13.63 5.43 1.02
CA VAL A 139 13.34 4.37 2.01
C VAL A 139 12.73 3.11 1.41
N PHE A 140 12.46 3.12 0.09
CA PHE A 140 11.90 2.01 -0.69
C PHE A 140 10.68 1.34 -0.05
N LEU A 141 9.73 2.15 0.45
CA LEU A 141 8.42 1.64 0.88
C LEU A 141 7.78 0.76 -0.21
N ARG A 142 8.03 1.11 -1.48
CA ARG A 142 7.77 0.28 -2.64
C ARG A 142 9.02 0.25 -3.52
N TYR A 143 9.28 -0.90 -4.13
CA TYR A 143 10.29 -1.05 -5.17
C TYR A 143 9.58 -1.16 -6.52
N THR A 144 9.48 -0.04 -7.23
CA THR A 144 8.60 0.10 -8.41
C THR A 144 9.40 -0.03 -9.71
N ILE A 145 9.01 -0.96 -10.59
CA ILE A 145 9.55 -1.06 -11.95
C ILE A 145 8.43 -0.98 -12.98
N ARG A 146 8.79 -0.91 -14.27
CA ARG A 146 7.83 -0.88 -15.38
C ARG A 146 7.82 -2.21 -16.12
N SER A 147 6.63 -2.73 -16.38
CA SER A 147 6.38 -3.79 -17.34
C SER A 147 5.59 -3.26 -18.55
N ARG A 148 5.54 -4.04 -19.62
CA ARG A 148 4.76 -3.71 -20.82
C ARG A 148 3.26 -3.67 -20.54
N ASN A 149 2.79 -4.54 -19.64
CA ASN A 149 1.41 -4.62 -19.18
C ASN A 149 1.38 -5.14 -17.73
N ASN A 150 1.04 -4.28 -16.78
CA ASN A 150 1.12 -4.62 -15.36
C ASN A 150 0.13 -5.72 -14.92
N GLN A 151 -1.07 -5.78 -15.52
CA GLN A 151 -2.07 -6.81 -15.19
C GLN A 151 -1.63 -8.18 -15.68
N GLU A 152 -1.12 -8.28 -16.91
CA GLU A 152 -0.58 -9.52 -17.45
C GLU A 152 0.61 -10.00 -16.62
N THR A 153 1.54 -9.09 -16.28
CA THR A 153 2.69 -9.43 -15.43
C THR A 153 2.26 -9.91 -14.05
N ALA A 154 1.29 -9.25 -13.41
CA ALA A 154 0.76 -9.71 -12.13
C ALA A 154 0.13 -11.11 -12.21
N ALA A 155 -0.63 -11.40 -13.27
CA ALA A 155 -1.20 -12.73 -13.49
C ALA A 155 -0.13 -13.82 -13.64
N ILE A 156 1.00 -13.51 -14.29
CA ILE A 156 2.16 -14.40 -14.39
C ILE A 156 2.76 -14.65 -13.00
N PHE A 157 3.02 -13.60 -12.23
CA PHE A 157 3.63 -13.71 -10.90
C PHE A 157 2.73 -14.44 -9.90
N ASN A 158 1.41 -14.27 -10.00
CA ASN A 158 0.45 -15.01 -9.17
C ASN A 158 0.51 -16.52 -9.40
N LYS A 159 0.80 -16.99 -10.63
CA LYS A 159 1.03 -18.43 -10.90
C LYS A 159 2.25 -18.98 -10.16
N HIS A 160 3.19 -18.10 -9.80
CA HIS A 160 4.37 -18.40 -9.00
C HIS A 160 4.18 -18.08 -7.51
N GLN A 161 2.95 -17.78 -7.06
CA GLN A 161 2.64 -17.37 -5.69
C GLN A 161 3.47 -16.15 -5.25
N ILE A 162 3.64 -15.18 -6.15
CA ILE A 162 4.26 -13.89 -5.86
C ILE A 162 3.22 -12.81 -6.11
N ASN A 163 2.81 -12.11 -5.06
CA ASN A 163 1.85 -11.03 -5.16
C ASN A 163 2.57 -9.71 -5.50
N LEU A 164 2.32 -9.18 -6.70
CA LEU A 164 2.81 -7.86 -7.10
C LEU A 164 1.84 -6.75 -6.65
N GLY A 165 2.38 -5.63 -6.18
CA GLY A 165 1.58 -4.45 -5.88
C GLY A 165 1.26 -3.66 -7.16
N LEU A 166 -0.02 -3.55 -7.54
CA LEU A 166 -0.46 -2.78 -8.72
C LEU A 166 -0.88 -1.34 -8.39
N TRP A 167 -0.31 -0.76 -7.34
CA TRP A 167 -0.68 0.59 -6.91
C TRP A 167 0.16 1.65 -7.61
N PHE A 168 -0.42 2.56 -8.39
CA PHE A 168 -1.85 2.68 -8.78
C PHE A 168 -2.09 2.27 -10.23
N ASN A 169 -3.18 1.54 -10.46
CA ASN A 169 -3.62 1.10 -11.80
C ASN A 169 -4.37 2.21 -12.58
N ASN A 170 -4.60 3.35 -11.94
CA ASN A 170 -5.19 4.55 -12.52
C ASN A 170 -4.44 5.80 -12.02
N PRO A 171 -4.40 6.89 -12.83
CA PRO A 171 -3.71 8.13 -12.45
C PRO A 171 -4.35 8.80 -11.23
N LEU A 172 -5.67 8.65 -11.07
CA LEU A 172 -6.44 9.05 -9.89
C LEU A 172 -7.27 7.88 -9.40
N TYR A 173 -7.50 7.83 -8.09
CA TYR A 173 -8.30 6.80 -7.44
C TYR A 173 -9.50 7.49 -6.76
N PRO A 174 -10.71 6.89 -6.82
CA PRO A 174 -11.04 5.57 -7.35
C PRO A 174 -11.34 5.58 -8.86
N PRO A 175 -11.01 4.48 -9.58
CA PRO A 175 -11.28 4.40 -11.03
C PRO A 175 -12.76 4.43 -11.39
N ALA A 176 -13.62 4.02 -10.45
CA ALA A 176 -15.08 4.02 -10.63
C ALA A 176 -15.73 5.37 -10.32
N ALA A 177 -14.99 6.36 -9.79
CA ALA A 177 -15.55 7.69 -9.60
C ALA A 177 -15.77 8.39 -10.94
N ASN A 178 -16.76 9.27 -10.96
CA ASN A 178 -16.92 10.22 -12.05
C ASN A 178 -15.66 11.11 -12.12
N MET A 179 -14.91 11.01 -13.22
CA MET A 179 -13.69 11.78 -13.45
C MET A 179 -13.94 13.30 -13.43
N GLU A 180 -15.16 13.76 -13.71
CA GLU A 180 -15.56 15.17 -13.56
C GLU A 180 -15.52 15.60 -12.10
N ARG A 181 -15.95 14.77 -11.15
CA ARG A 181 -15.86 15.07 -9.71
C ARG A 181 -14.41 15.15 -9.24
N LEU A 182 -13.52 14.42 -9.91
CA LEU A 182 -12.08 14.47 -9.68
C LEU A 182 -11.39 15.60 -10.48
N LEU A 183 -12.17 16.40 -11.23
CA LEU A 183 -11.66 17.48 -12.08
C LEU A 183 -10.58 16.99 -13.06
N TYR A 184 -10.74 15.78 -13.58
CA TYR A 184 -9.75 15.12 -14.42
C TYR A 184 -10.28 14.81 -15.82
N THR A 185 -9.53 15.22 -16.84
CA THR A 185 -9.83 14.90 -18.24
C THR A 185 -8.86 13.84 -18.74
N ARG A 186 -9.37 12.75 -19.32
CA ARG A 186 -8.52 11.70 -19.90
C ARG A 186 -7.64 12.26 -21.01
N GLY A 187 -6.38 11.86 -21.03
CA GLY A 187 -5.35 12.37 -21.94
C GLY A 187 -4.61 13.62 -21.43
N SER A 188 -5.09 14.28 -20.38
CA SER A 188 -4.43 15.47 -19.81
C SER A 188 -3.08 15.14 -19.15
N CYS A 189 -2.95 13.96 -18.54
CA CYS A 189 -1.73 13.50 -17.87
C CYS A 189 -1.19 12.20 -18.50
N ARG A 190 -0.76 12.26 -19.77
CA ARG A 190 -0.34 11.08 -20.56
C ARG A 190 0.69 10.19 -19.87
N GLN A 191 1.66 10.78 -19.15
CA GLN A 191 2.69 10.00 -18.45
C GLN A 191 2.14 9.27 -17.22
N ALA A 192 1.19 9.87 -16.50
CA ALA A 192 0.53 9.21 -15.37
C ALA A 192 -0.36 8.06 -15.85
N GLU A 193 -1.09 8.26 -16.94
CA GLU A 193 -1.93 7.23 -17.58
C GLU A 193 -1.11 6.07 -18.15
N LEU A 194 0.06 6.37 -18.72
CA LEU A 194 0.98 5.35 -19.19
C LEU A 194 1.58 4.58 -18.00
N ALA A 195 2.07 5.31 -16.98
CA ALA A 195 2.63 4.71 -15.78
C ALA A 195 1.61 3.77 -15.12
N SER A 196 0.34 4.16 -15.01
CA SER A 196 -0.68 3.35 -14.32
C SER A 196 -0.94 1.99 -14.98
N LYS A 197 -0.56 1.81 -16.26
CA LYS A 197 -0.65 0.54 -16.99
C LYS A 197 0.64 -0.28 -16.97
N GLN A 198 1.74 0.31 -16.51
CA GLN A 198 3.08 -0.27 -16.58
C GLN A 198 3.70 -0.53 -15.21
N VAL A 199 3.37 0.29 -14.21
CA VAL A 199 4.00 0.18 -12.89
C VAL A 199 3.56 -1.10 -12.20
N ILE A 200 4.55 -1.81 -11.69
CA ILE A 200 4.41 -2.91 -10.74
C ILE A 200 5.33 -2.64 -9.56
N ASN A 201 4.92 -3.05 -8.38
CA ASN A 201 5.75 -2.97 -7.18
C ASN A 201 6.18 -4.39 -6.81
N LEU A 202 7.48 -4.64 -6.87
CA LEU A 202 8.05 -5.91 -6.43
C LEU A 202 7.94 -6.04 -4.90
N PRO A 203 7.79 -7.26 -4.36
CA PRO A 203 7.88 -7.49 -2.93
C PRO A 203 9.18 -6.93 -2.39
N ASN A 204 9.09 -6.11 -1.32
CA ASN A 204 10.23 -5.46 -0.71
C ASN A 204 9.96 -5.22 0.79
N HIS A 205 9.48 -6.22 1.52
CA HIS A 205 9.17 -6.08 2.95
C HIS A 205 10.27 -6.69 3.82
N ALA A 206 10.40 -6.21 5.06
CA ALA A 206 11.49 -6.58 5.96
C ALA A 206 11.55 -8.07 6.35
N LYS A 207 10.47 -8.83 6.12
CA LYS A 207 10.43 -10.28 6.35
C LYS A 207 10.94 -11.14 5.19
N MET A 208 11.29 -10.56 4.04
CA MET A 208 11.74 -11.36 2.89
C MET A 208 13.09 -12.00 3.17
N THR A 209 13.25 -13.25 2.75
CA THR A 209 14.55 -13.92 2.76
C THR A 209 15.30 -13.71 1.43
N GLU A 210 16.54 -14.17 1.36
CA GLU A 210 17.32 -14.13 0.12
C GLU A 210 16.71 -15.06 -0.95
N GLU A 211 16.15 -16.21 -0.53
CA GLU A 211 15.43 -17.13 -1.40
C GLU A 211 14.15 -16.51 -1.98
N ASP A 212 13.44 -15.69 -1.19
CA ASP A 212 12.28 -14.95 -1.70
C ASP A 212 12.68 -13.95 -2.80
N LEU A 213 13.78 -13.23 -2.60
CA LEU A 213 14.30 -12.27 -3.59
C LEU A 213 14.78 -12.99 -4.84
N GLU A 214 15.51 -14.10 -4.69
CA GLU A 214 15.95 -14.91 -5.81
C GLU A 214 14.75 -15.44 -6.60
N ARG A 215 13.70 -15.93 -5.93
CA ARG A 215 12.48 -16.40 -6.60
C ARG A 215 11.82 -15.30 -7.44
N VAL A 216 11.79 -14.05 -6.94
CA VAL A 216 11.32 -12.88 -7.71
C VAL A 216 12.17 -12.71 -8.97
N ILE A 217 13.49 -12.70 -8.83
CA ILE A 217 14.42 -12.52 -9.95
C ILE A 217 14.32 -13.67 -10.96
N GLN A 218 14.15 -14.92 -10.53
CA GLN A 218 14.00 -16.06 -11.45
C GLN A 218 12.75 -15.96 -12.31
N VAL A 219 11.62 -15.51 -11.74
CA VAL A 219 10.39 -15.25 -12.52
C VAL A 219 10.61 -14.12 -13.54
N ILE A 220 11.33 -13.06 -13.15
CA ILE A 220 11.70 -11.97 -14.07
C ILE A 220 12.59 -12.49 -15.21
N LYS A 221 13.63 -13.27 -14.90
CA LYS A 221 14.54 -13.88 -15.89
C LYS A 221 13.77 -14.73 -16.90
N LYS A 222 12.84 -15.57 -16.43
CA LYS A 222 12.00 -16.43 -17.28
C LYS A 222 11.05 -15.64 -18.20
N HIS A 223 10.58 -14.48 -17.76
CA HIS A 223 9.60 -13.66 -18.46
C HIS A 223 10.15 -12.28 -18.85
N LYS A 224 11.44 -12.23 -19.20
CA LYS A 224 12.18 -10.99 -19.49
C LYS A 224 11.51 -10.16 -20.59
N ASP A 225 10.84 -10.80 -21.55
CA ASP A 225 10.09 -10.19 -22.64
C ASP A 225 8.94 -9.27 -22.17
N LYS A 226 8.52 -9.38 -20.91
CA LYS A 226 7.45 -8.56 -20.33
C LYS A 226 7.93 -7.22 -19.77
N PHE A 227 9.24 -7.00 -19.69
CA PHE A 227 9.83 -5.83 -19.05
C PHE A 227 10.44 -4.85 -20.08
N MET A 228 10.70 -3.63 -19.62
CA MET A 228 11.30 -2.53 -20.39
C MET A 228 12.67 -2.16 -19.85
#